data_AF-A0A7K4QAG8-F1
#
_entry.id   AF-A0A7K4QAG8-F1
#
_cell.length_a   1.000
_cell.length_b   1.000
_cell.length_c   1.000
_cell.angle_alpha   90.00
_cell.angle_beta   90.00
_cell.angle_gamma   90.00
#
_symmetry.space_group_name_H-M   'P 1'
#
loop_
_entity.id
_entity.type
_entity.pdbx_description
1 polymer ?
#
loop_
_entity_poly.entity_id
_entity_poly.type
_entity_poly.pdbx_seq_one_letter_code
_entity_poly.pdbx_strand_id
1 'polypeptide(L)'
;MLEILSLIRQGGDPSWCRSVPNWERGPWLETLLGLRRARANARPRIISSHLPLHLFPKKFFGSKAKVIYTVRDPKDVLVSLFHFARIFRPYKDPGSLEEFMEKFLQGDGARIPNFGQIWGNFGVFGEIQ
;
A
#
# COMPACT_ATOMS: atom_id res chain seq x y z
N MET A 1 -1.23 -8.47 -6.11
CA MET A 1 -2.40 -8.82 -5.28
C MET A 1 -3.69 -8.15 -5.76
N LEU A 2 -3.77 -6.81 -5.83
CA LEU A 2 -4.98 -6.09 -6.26
C LEU A 2 -5.57 -6.59 -7.60
N GLU A 3 -4.72 -6.88 -8.58
CA GLU A 3 -5.16 -7.39 -9.88
C GLU A 3 -5.87 -8.75 -9.79
N ILE A 4 -5.29 -9.67 -9.01
CA ILE A 4 -5.86 -11.00 -8.76
C ILE A 4 -7.24 -10.88 -8.11
N LEU A 5 -7.37 -10.01 -7.10
CA LEU A 5 -8.65 -9.76 -6.42
C LEU A 5 -9.69 -9.14 -7.36
N SER A 6 -9.24 -8.29 -8.28
CA SER A 6 -10.13 -7.66 -9.26
C SER A 6 -10.67 -8.69 -10.25
N LEU A 7 -9.83 -9.63 -10.70
CA LEU A 7 -10.26 -10.74 -11.57
C LEU A 7 -11.19 -11.70 -10.83
N ILE A 8 -10.87 -12.10 -9.59
CA ILE A 8 -11.74 -12.95 -8.77
C ILE A 8 -13.12 -12.30 -8.61
N ARG A 9 -13.18 -10.99 -8.33
CA ARG A 9 -14.44 -10.25 -8.21
C ARG A 9 -15.29 -10.29 -9.49
N GLN A 10 -14.65 -10.27 -10.65
CA GLN A 10 -15.32 -10.28 -11.95
C GLN A 10 -15.48 -11.69 -12.54
N GLY A 11 -15.28 -12.76 -11.74
CA GLY A 11 -15.39 -14.12 -12.24
C GLY A 11 -14.36 -14.49 -13.31
N GLY A 12 -13.20 -13.82 -13.31
CA GLY A 12 -12.12 -14.01 -14.28
C GLY A 12 -12.17 -13.08 -15.49
N ASP A 13 -13.21 -12.25 -15.66
CA ASP A 13 -13.30 -11.31 -16.78
C ASP A 13 -12.29 -10.14 -16.64
N PRO A 14 -11.35 -9.97 -17.57
CA PRO A 14 -10.34 -8.90 -17.52
C PRO A 14 -10.87 -7.53 -17.98
N SER A 15 -12.10 -7.42 -18.48
CA SER A 15 -12.65 -6.16 -19.02
C SER A 15 -12.49 -4.99 -18.05
N TRP A 16 -12.81 -5.21 -16.77
CA TRP A 16 -12.71 -4.20 -15.72
C TRP A 16 -11.26 -3.80 -15.42
N CYS A 17 -10.37 -4.78 -15.37
CA CYS A 17 -8.94 -4.56 -15.13
C CYS A 17 -8.26 -3.76 -16.25
N ARG A 18 -8.72 -3.94 -17.49
CA ARG A 18 -8.20 -3.24 -18.69
C ARG A 18 -8.78 -1.84 -18.87
N SER A 19 -10.01 -1.61 -18.41
CA SER A 19 -10.73 -0.34 -18.61
C SER A 19 -10.59 0.64 -17.44
N VAL A 20 -10.43 0.13 -16.21
CA VAL A 20 -10.38 0.96 -15.00
C VAL A 20 -9.00 0.86 -14.35
N PRO A 21 -8.33 1.99 -14.06
CA PRO A 21 -7.03 1.98 -13.41
C PRO A 21 -7.09 1.38 -12.01
N ASN A 22 -5.96 0.81 -11.57
CA ASN A 22 -5.91 0.04 -10.33
C ASN A 22 -6.30 0.86 -9.08
N TRP A 23 -5.90 2.13 -8.97
CA TRP A 23 -6.21 3.02 -7.85
C TRP A 23 -7.68 3.45 -7.78
N GLU A 24 -8.50 3.15 -8.78
CA GLU A 24 -9.95 3.32 -8.74
C GLU A 24 -10.66 2.02 -8.34
N ARG A 25 -10.12 0.88 -8.77
CA ARG A 25 -10.62 -0.45 -8.38
C ARG A 25 -10.33 -0.78 -6.92
N GLY A 26 -9.11 -0.47 -6.46
CA GLY A 26 -8.62 -0.63 -5.10
C GLY A 26 -7.98 0.66 -4.60
N PRO A 27 -8.78 1.66 -4.22
CA PRO A 27 -8.24 2.94 -3.75
C PRO A 27 -7.46 2.81 -2.44
N TRP A 28 -6.41 3.62 -2.30
CA TRP A 28 -5.56 3.74 -1.11
C TRP A 28 -6.26 4.54 0.00
N LEU A 29 -6.57 3.88 1.12
CA LEU A 29 -7.38 4.43 2.22
C LEU A 29 -6.78 5.69 2.87
N GLU A 30 -5.46 5.72 2.97
CA GLU A 30 -4.65 6.79 3.56
C GLU A 30 -4.69 8.10 2.77
N THR A 31 -5.17 8.06 1.52
CA THR A 31 -5.26 9.25 0.66
C THR A 31 -6.65 9.86 0.72
N LEU A 32 -6.75 11.20 0.73
CA LEU A 32 -8.06 11.88 0.74
C LEU A 32 -8.93 11.46 -0.46
N LEU A 33 -8.33 11.36 -1.64
CA LEU A 33 -9.04 10.94 -2.85
C LEU A 33 -9.43 9.45 -2.80
N GLY A 34 -8.54 8.59 -2.29
CA GLY A 34 -8.81 7.17 -2.14
C GLY A 34 -9.91 6.89 -1.11
N LEU A 35 -9.95 7.61 0.01
CA LEU A 35 -11.05 7.51 0.98
C LEU A 35 -12.40 7.90 0.36
N ARG A 36 -12.44 8.98 -0.43
CA ARG A 36 -13.66 9.39 -1.16
C ARG A 36 -14.10 8.32 -2.15
N ARG A 37 -13.17 7.78 -2.95
CA ARG A 37 -13.42 6.67 -3.89
C ARG A 37 -13.90 5.41 -3.18
N ALA A 38 -13.27 5.02 -2.07
CA ALA A 38 -13.67 3.85 -1.28
C ALA A 38 -15.10 3.97 -0.72
N ARG A 39 -15.56 5.18 -0.44
CA ARG A 39 -16.95 5.44 -0.02
C ARG A 39 -17.94 5.37 -1.18
N ALA A 40 -17.53 5.84 -2.37
CA ALA A 40 -18.37 5.85 -3.57
C ALA A 40 -18.46 4.46 -4.25
N ASN A 41 -17.44 3.61 -4.14
CA ASN A 41 -17.41 2.31 -4.80
C ASN A 41 -18.51 1.36 -4.33
N ALA A 42 -19.19 0.73 -5.28
CA ALA A 42 -20.20 -0.30 -5.02
C ALA A 42 -19.61 -1.54 -4.33
N ARG A 43 -20.42 -2.18 -3.47
CA ARG A 43 -20.05 -3.44 -2.82
C ARG A 43 -20.08 -4.62 -3.81
N PRO A 44 -19.24 -5.65 -3.63
CA PRO A 44 -18.18 -5.78 -2.63
C PRO A 44 -16.99 -4.87 -2.93
N ARG A 45 -16.47 -4.15 -1.93
CA ARG A 45 -15.39 -3.17 -2.11
C ARG A 45 -14.02 -3.84 -1.96
N ILE A 46 -13.10 -3.51 -2.86
CA ILE A 46 -11.68 -3.76 -2.71
C ILE A 46 -11.04 -2.44 -2.28
N ILE A 47 -10.24 -2.46 -1.21
CA ILE A 47 -9.57 -1.28 -0.66
C ILE A 47 -8.12 -1.66 -0.40
N SER A 48 -7.20 -0.77 -0.70
CA SER A 48 -5.77 -0.95 -0.47
C SER A 48 -5.31 -0.02 0.66
N SER A 49 -4.31 -0.47 1.43
CA SER A 49 -3.73 0.32 2.52
C SER A 49 -2.32 -0.16 2.81
N HIS A 50 -1.44 0.78 3.11
CA HIS A 50 -0.13 0.53 3.71
C HIS A 50 -0.05 0.95 5.18
N LEU A 51 -1.19 1.35 5.77
CA LEU A 51 -1.22 1.73 7.18
C LEU A 51 -0.86 0.55 8.08
N PRO A 52 -0.04 0.77 9.11
CA PRO A 52 0.16 -0.20 10.18
C PRO A 52 -1.15 -0.57 10.86
N LEU A 53 -1.22 -1.81 11.34
CA LEU A 53 -2.43 -2.38 11.95
C LEU A 53 -2.95 -1.52 13.12
N HIS A 54 -2.06 -0.92 13.91
CA HIS A 54 -2.42 -0.09 15.05
C HIS A 54 -3.09 1.24 14.68
N LEU A 55 -2.99 1.69 13.42
CA LEU A 55 -3.70 2.88 12.92
C LEU A 55 -5.10 2.56 12.40
N PHE A 56 -5.48 1.29 12.30
CA PHE A 56 -6.83 0.92 11.89
C PHE A 56 -7.85 1.17 13.02
N PRO A 57 -9.09 1.61 12.70
CA PRO A 57 -10.12 1.82 13.71
C PRO A 57 -10.43 0.52 14.47
N LYS A 58 -10.58 0.57 15.80
CA LYS A 58 -10.93 -0.62 16.62
C LYS A 58 -12.19 -1.36 16.11
N LYS A 59 -13.17 -0.62 15.58
CA LYS A 59 -14.40 -1.18 14.96
C LYS A 59 -14.13 -2.08 13.75
N PHE A 60 -12.98 -1.93 13.10
CA PHE A 60 -12.57 -2.77 11.97
C PHE A 60 -12.43 -4.24 12.38
N PHE A 61 -11.80 -4.50 13.52
CA PHE A 61 -11.52 -5.85 14.01
C PHE A 61 -12.77 -6.63 14.42
N GLY A 62 -13.87 -5.93 14.74
CA GLY A 62 -15.18 -6.56 14.99
C GLY A 62 -16.07 -6.68 13.75
N SER A 63 -15.57 -6.33 12.56
CA SER A 63 -16.36 -6.31 11.32
C SER A 63 -16.23 -7.62 10.53
N LYS A 64 -17.09 -7.80 9.52
CA LYS A 64 -17.00 -8.91 8.55
C LYS A 64 -16.02 -8.63 7.38
N ALA A 65 -15.21 -7.57 7.49
CA ALA A 65 -14.21 -7.26 6.47
C ALA A 65 -13.12 -8.34 6.45
N LYS A 66 -12.56 -8.61 5.28
CA LYS A 66 -11.44 -9.55 5.10
C LYS A 66 -10.18 -8.77 4.75
N VAL A 67 -9.05 -9.17 5.32
CA VAL A 67 -7.72 -8.59 5.05
C VAL A 67 -6.87 -9.63 4.38
N ILE A 68 -6.15 -9.20 3.33
CA ILE A 68 -5.06 -9.97 2.74
C ILE A 68 -3.80 -9.14 2.95
N TYR A 69 -2.93 -9.61 3.82
CA TYR A 69 -1.66 -8.98 4.11
C TYR A 69 -0.57 -9.60 3.21
N THR A 70 0.26 -8.75 2.60
CA THR A 70 1.33 -9.18 1.70
C THR A 70 2.68 -8.80 2.28
N VAL A 71 3.54 -9.79 2.47
CA VAL A 71 4.92 -9.62 2.95
C VAL A 71 5.88 -9.96 1.82
N ARG A 72 7.01 -9.25 1.80
CA ARG A 72 8.13 -9.47 0.89
C ARG A 72 9.43 -9.41 1.69
N ASP A 73 10.48 -10.06 1.21
CA ASP A 73 11.82 -9.94 1.81
C ASP A 73 12.19 -8.44 1.96
N PRO A 74 12.64 -7.99 3.16
CA PRO A 74 12.92 -6.59 3.41
C PRO A 74 14.06 -6.03 2.53
N LYS A 75 15.02 -6.86 2.10
CA LYS A 75 16.12 -6.44 1.20
C LYS A 75 15.56 -6.10 -0.18
N ASP A 76 14.63 -6.92 -0.66
CA ASP A 76 13.91 -6.71 -1.90
C ASP A 76 13.01 -5.48 -1.86
N VAL A 77 12.32 -5.27 -0.72
CA VAL A 77 11.50 -4.07 -0.48
C VAL A 77 12.36 -2.83 -0.59
N LEU A 78 13.52 -2.81 0.09
CA LEU A 78 14.45 -1.68 0.09
C LEU A 78 14.87 -1.31 -1.34
N VAL A 79 15.36 -2.27 -2.13
CA VAL A 79 15.79 -2.02 -3.50
C VAL A 79 14.61 -1.54 -4.37
N SER A 80 13.44 -2.17 -4.24
CA SER A 80 12.24 -1.75 -4.97
C SER A 80 11.81 -0.32 -4.62
N LEU A 81 11.89 0.05 -3.35
CA LEU A 81 11.49 1.38 -2.86
C LEU A 81 12.49 2.45 -3.29
N PHE A 82 13.79 2.13 -3.28
CA PHE A 82 14.84 3.00 -3.82
C PHE A 82 14.56 3.39 -5.28
N HIS A 83 14.31 2.40 -6.15
CA HIS A 83 13.97 2.68 -7.54
C HIS A 83 12.63 3.39 -7.70
N PHE A 84 11.64 3.04 -6.89
CA PHE A 84 10.35 3.75 -6.89
C PHE A 84 10.50 5.23 -6.54
N ALA A 85 11.31 5.56 -5.52
CA ALA A 85 11.58 6.94 -5.10
C ALA A 85 12.27 7.76 -6.20
N ARG A 86 13.11 7.15 -7.05
CA ARG A 86 13.73 7.83 -8.20
C ARG A 86 12.75 8.15 -9.33
N ILE A 87 11.72 7.34 -9.51
CA ILE A 87 10.78 7.46 -10.64
C ILE A 87 9.54 8.28 -10.24
N PHE A 88 9.10 8.17 -8.99
CA PHE A 88 7.89 8.82 -8.50
C PHE A 88 8.20 10.27 -8.06
N ARG A 89 7.88 11.23 -8.95
CA ARG A 89 8.19 12.66 -8.81
C ARG A 89 7.90 13.31 -7.44
N PRO A 90 6.87 12.92 -6.68
CA PRO A 90 6.66 13.48 -5.34
C PRO A 90 7.75 13.13 -4.32
N TYR A 91 8.57 12.10 -4.55
CA TYR A 91 9.76 11.85 -3.72
C TYR A 91 10.90 12.78 -4.10
N LYS A 92 11.69 13.14 -3.08
CA LYS A 92 13.03 13.71 -3.31
C LYS A 92 13.94 12.61 -3.85
N ASP A 93 15.00 13.03 -4.55
CA ASP A 93 16.05 12.11 -4.97
C ASP A 93 16.55 11.29 -3.76
N PRO A 94 16.48 9.95 -3.80
CA PRO A 94 16.92 9.12 -2.68
C PRO A 94 18.43 9.14 -2.43
N GLY A 95 19.24 9.61 -3.38
CA GLY A 95 20.70 9.61 -3.27
C GLY A 95 21.33 8.26 -3.63
N SER A 96 22.39 7.88 -2.92
CA SER A 96 23.00 6.55 -3.06
C SER A 96 22.14 5.45 -2.43
N LEU A 97 22.36 4.20 -2.82
CA LEU A 97 21.62 3.07 -2.24
C LEU A 97 21.99 2.87 -0.77
N GLU A 98 23.24 3.13 -0.42
CA GLU A 98 23.78 3.02 0.94
C GLU A 98 23.12 4.04 1.88
N GLU A 99 23.06 5.31 1.48
CA GLU A 99 22.35 6.35 2.25
C GLU A 99 20.86 6.04 2.38
N PHE A 100 20.25 5.51 1.31
CA PHE A 100 18.85 5.11 1.33
C PHE A 100 18.61 3.93 2.28
N MET A 101 19.53 2.96 2.31
CA MET A 101 19.49 1.82 3.23
C MET A 101 19.58 2.27 4.68
N GLU A 102 20.49 3.16 5.02
CA GLU A 102 20.60 3.70 6.38
C GLU A 102 19.30 4.37 6.82
N LYS A 103 18.71 5.21 5.96
CA LYS A 103 17.39 5.82 6.22
C LYS A 103 16.30 4.76 6.36
N PHE A 104 16.30 3.73 5.51
CA PHE A 104 15.33 2.63 5.57
C PHE A 104 15.41 1.88 6.91
N LEU A 105 16.60 1.54 7.38
CA LEU A 105 16.81 0.83 8.65
C LEU A 105 16.44 1.68 9.87
N GLN A 106 16.56 3.02 9.78
CA GLN A 106 16.09 3.95 10.82
C GLN A 106 14.56 4.13 10.82
N GLY A 107 13.85 3.50 9.87
CA GLY A 107 12.40 3.65 9.69
C GLY A 107 12.01 4.90 8.88
N ASP A 108 12.98 5.70 8.43
CA ASP A 108 12.79 6.96 7.70
C ASP A 108 12.86 6.82 6.16
N GLY A 109 13.09 5.61 5.65
CA GLY A 109 13.42 5.33 4.24
C GLY A 109 12.40 5.79 3.19
N ALA A 110 11.19 6.19 3.58
CA ALA A 110 10.24 6.78 2.65
C ALA A 110 9.23 7.68 3.36
N ARG A 111 9.72 8.81 3.87
CA ARG A 111 8.87 9.93 4.22
C ARG A 111 8.51 10.72 2.96
N ILE A 112 7.32 10.47 2.40
CA ILE A 112 6.72 11.38 1.43
C ILE A 112 6.19 12.61 2.19
N PRO A 113 6.58 13.84 1.84
CA PRO A 113 5.93 15.04 2.36
C PRO A 113 4.41 14.99 2.08
N ASN A 114 3.57 15.18 3.10
CA ASN A 114 2.09 15.11 3.07
C ASN A 114 1.45 13.72 3.02
N PHE A 115 2.21 12.64 3.10
CA PHE A 115 1.68 11.27 3.11
C PHE A 115 2.09 10.47 4.36
N GLY A 116 3.12 10.88 5.09
CA GLY A 116 3.50 10.22 6.36
C GLY A 116 4.35 8.96 6.15
N GLN A 117 4.68 8.28 7.25
CA GLN A 117 5.53 7.08 7.30
C GLN A 117 4.75 5.85 6.81
N ILE A 118 4.40 5.84 5.52
CA ILE A 118 3.53 4.80 4.94
C ILE A 118 4.33 3.56 4.55
N TRP A 119 5.59 3.73 4.13
CA TRP A 119 6.35 2.67 3.45
C TRP A 119 7.48 2.06 4.29
N GLY A 120 7.90 2.73 5.38
CA GLY A 120 8.94 2.23 6.29
C GLY A 120 8.55 0.98 7.09
N ASN A 121 7.29 0.56 7.01
CA ASN A 121 6.75 -0.61 7.71
C ASN A 121 6.58 -1.85 6.81
N PHE A 122 7.06 -1.79 5.57
CA PHE A 122 7.24 -2.99 4.77
C PHE A 122 8.45 -3.78 5.28
N GLY A 123 8.23 -4.65 6.27
CA GLY A 123 9.13 -5.79 6.50
C GLY A 123 9.78 -5.92 7.87
N VAL A 124 9.41 -5.15 8.90
CA VAL A 124 9.84 -5.46 10.28
C VAL A 124 8.69 -5.20 11.26
N PHE A 125 7.87 -6.22 11.51
CA PHE A 125 7.20 -6.38 12.80
C PHE A 125 7.37 -7.83 13.21
N GLY A 126 8.21 -8.02 14.23
CA GLY A 126 8.27 -9.27 14.97
C GLY A 126 6.94 -9.55 15.65
N GLU A 127 6.64 -10.85 15.74
CA GLU A 127 5.62 -11.50 16.56
C GLU A 127 4.20 -10.93 16.48
N ILE A 128 3.35 -11.64 15.73
CA ILE A 128 1.91 -11.64 15.97
C ILE A 128 1.65 -12.83 16.90
N GLN A 129 1.30 -12.55 18.16
CA GLN A 129 0.54 -13.47 19.02
C GLN A 129 -0.93 -13.48 18.58
#